data_AF-A0A815V0P3-F1
#
_entry.id   AF-A0A815V0P3-F1
#
_cell.length_a   1.000
_cell.length_b   1.000
_cell.length_c   1.000
_cell.angle_alpha   90.00
_cell.angle_beta   90.00
_cell.angle_gamma   90.00
#
_symmetry.space_group_name_H-M   'P 1'
#
loop_
_entity.id
_entity.type
_entity.pdbx_description
1 polymer ?
#
loop_
_entity_poly.entity_id
_entity_poly.type
_entity_poly.pdbx_seq_one_letter_code
_entity_poly.pdbx_strand_id
1 'polypeptide(L)'
;VAHRAYKGLSFRGLTMTQKNFAEYERALNCHESYIHTKTFCSSSADLKAAKMFLPDQSTTKLKVLMIFHFDQPCSTAIILFGDLAKKLQCISKFEGEQEILILPQTIFSVMKIEKSTDGLQIIHLQCYNTASVQAEMWEDRYKSYIDAFFSD
;
A
#
# COMPACT_ATOMS: atom_id res chain seq x y z
N VAL A 1 -16.55 6.74 -7.98
CA VAL A 1 -15.23 6.27 -7.49
C VAL A 1 -14.10 6.59 -8.47
N ALA A 2 -14.27 6.38 -9.79
CA ALA A 2 -13.23 6.64 -10.80
C ALA A 2 -12.55 8.04 -10.72
N HIS A 3 -13.31 9.10 -10.42
CA HIS A 3 -12.74 10.45 -10.32
C HIS A 3 -11.78 10.67 -9.13
N ARG A 4 -11.84 9.82 -8.10
CA ARG A 4 -10.98 9.88 -6.91
C ARG A 4 -9.85 8.83 -6.90
N ALA A 5 -9.73 8.02 -7.96
CA ALA A 5 -8.64 7.07 -8.08
C ALA A 5 -7.29 7.80 -8.07
N TYR A 6 -6.36 7.31 -7.25
CA TYR A 6 -5.06 7.93 -7.05
C TYR A 6 -4.02 7.36 -8.02
N LYS A 7 -3.14 8.23 -8.51
CA LYS A 7 -1.94 7.90 -9.28
C LYS A 7 -0.79 8.72 -8.69
N GLY A 8 0.39 8.11 -8.53
CA GLY A 8 1.57 8.77 -7.98
C GLY A 8 2.14 8.02 -6.77
N LEU A 9 2.91 8.73 -5.95
CA LEU A 9 3.49 8.19 -4.72
C LEU A 9 2.61 8.53 -3.52
N SER A 10 2.39 7.60 -2.62
CA SER A 10 1.91 7.93 -1.28
C SER A 10 2.83 7.37 -0.20
N PHE A 11 2.79 7.99 0.96
CA PHE A 11 3.74 7.80 2.04
C PHE A 11 3.00 7.48 3.34
N ARG A 12 3.52 6.55 4.13
CA ARG A 12 3.01 6.26 5.46
C ARG A 12 4.17 6.07 6.43
N GLY A 13 4.27 6.96 7.41
CA GLY A 13 5.09 6.75 8.60
C GLY A 13 4.38 5.86 9.60
N LEU A 14 5.07 4.86 10.13
CA LEU A 14 4.56 4.00 11.19
C LEU A 14 5.70 3.36 11.99
N THR A 15 5.32 2.60 13.02
CA THR A 15 6.21 1.62 13.65
C THR A 15 5.71 0.21 13.45
N MET A 16 6.64 -0.73 13.36
CA MET A 16 6.31 -2.16 13.31
C MET A 16 7.33 -2.98 14.09
N THR A 17 6.91 -4.18 14.49
CA THR A 17 7.80 -5.14 15.15
C THR A 17 8.79 -5.73 14.15
N GLN A 18 9.94 -6.21 14.63
CA GLN A 18 10.91 -6.93 13.79
C GLN A 18 10.24 -8.11 13.07
N LYS A 19 9.33 -8.83 13.73
CA LYS A 19 8.57 -9.94 13.13
C LYS A 19 7.77 -9.48 11.91
N ASN A 20 7.02 -8.38 12.02
CA ASN A 20 6.23 -7.88 10.88
C ASN A 20 7.12 -7.38 9.75
N PHE A 21 8.25 -6.74 10.08
CA PHE A 21 9.22 -6.27 9.09
C PHE A 21 9.86 -7.43 8.31
N ALA A 22 10.20 -8.52 9.00
CA ALA A 22 10.78 -9.73 8.39
C ALA A 22 9.85 -10.36 7.34
N GLU A 23 8.53 -10.18 7.43
CA GLU A 23 7.60 -10.64 6.38
C GLU A 23 7.77 -9.86 5.08
N TYR A 24 8.10 -8.56 5.14
CA TYR A 24 8.45 -7.76 3.96
C TYR A 24 9.81 -8.16 3.40
N GLU A 25 10.81 -8.42 4.26
CA GLU A 25 12.10 -8.95 3.83
C GLU A 25 11.94 -10.33 3.14
N ARG A 26 11.04 -11.19 3.64
CA ARG A 26 10.71 -12.46 2.99
C ARG A 26 10.04 -12.23 1.64
N ALA A 27 9.02 -11.38 1.58
CA ALA A 27 8.31 -11.07 0.34
C ALA A 27 9.23 -10.49 -0.75
N LEU A 28 10.23 -9.69 -0.38
CA LEU A 28 11.23 -9.17 -1.33
C LEU A 28 12.07 -10.27 -1.97
N ASN A 29 12.34 -11.37 -1.24
CA ASN A 29 13.21 -12.46 -1.70
C ASN A 29 12.45 -13.63 -2.34
N CYS A 30 11.12 -13.64 -2.29
CA CYS A 30 10.28 -14.67 -2.88
C CYS A 30 9.71 -14.19 -4.21
N HIS A 31 9.98 -14.94 -5.28
CA HIS A 31 9.35 -14.70 -6.58
C HIS A 31 7.82 -14.79 -6.42
N GLU A 32 7.09 -13.88 -7.07
CA GLU A 32 5.61 -13.82 -7.05
C GLU A 32 4.98 -13.66 -5.65
N SER A 33 5.72 -13.10 -4.69
CA SER A 33 5.15 -12.77 -3.38
C SER A 33 4.39 -11.44 -3.43
N TYR A 34 3.13 -11.48 -3.01
CA TYR A 34 2.28 -10.32 -2.90
C TYR A 34 1.84 -10.09 -1.46
N ILE A 35 1.79 -8.84 -1.06
CA ILE A 35 1.16 -8.40 0.19
C ILE A 35 -0.16 -7.71 -0.13
N HIS A 36 -1.12 -7.81 0.79
CA HIS A 36 -2.36 -7.06 0.67
C HIS A 36 -2.71 -6.34 1.96
N THR A 37 -3.37 -5.20 1.83
CA THR A 37 -3.93 -4.48 2.98
C THR A 37 -5.12 -5.24 3.55
N LYS A 38 -5.06 -5.65 4.82
CA LYS A 38 -6.22 -6.31 5.48
C LYS A 38 -7.29 -5.31 5.91
N THR A 39 -6.86 -4.09 6.22
CA THR A 39 -7.71 -3.00 6.70
C THR A 39 -7.49 -1.77 5.82
N PHE A 40 -8.31 -0.74 6.05
CA PHE A 40 -8.01 0.60 5.56
C PHE A 40 -6.60 1.02 5.98
N CYS A 41 -5.89 1.62 5.04
CA CYS A 41 -4.52 2.08 5.20
C CYS A 41 -4.47 3.56 4.80
N SER A 42 -4.40 4.44 5.82
CA SER A 42 -4.22 5.86 5.60
C SER A 42 -2.75 6.15 5.24
N SER A 43 -2.56 6.97 4.23
CA SER A 43 -1.28 7.44 3.71
C SER A 43 -1.44 8.88 3.23
N SER A 44 -0.35 9.54 2.87
CA SER A 44 -0.36 10.93 2.40
C SER A 44 0.39 11.06 1.08
N ALA A 45 -0.07 11.94 0.19
CA ALA A 45 0.73 12.36 -0.97
C ALA A 45 1.89 13.29 -0.59
N ASP A 46 1.87 13.86 0.63
CA ASP A 46 2.94 14.69 1.19
C ASP A 46 3.84 13.87 2.13
N LEU A 47 5.11 13.73 1.75
CA LEU A 47 6.12 13.05 2.54
C LEU A 47 6.30 13.70 3.92
N LYS A 48 6.19 15.03 4.03
CA LYS A 48 6.35 15.75 5.30
C LYS A 48 5.23 15.37 6.27
N ALA A 49 3.99 15.36 5.80
CA ALA A 49 2.84 14.91 6.58
C ALA A 49 3.00 13.45 7.03
N ALA A 50 3.41 12.54 6.13
CA ALA A 50 3.65 11.14 6.49
C ALA A 50 4.76 10.97 7.54
N LYS A 51 5.84 11.76 7.48
CA LYS A 51 6.95 11.71 8.45
C LYS A 51 6.54 12.16 9.85
N MET A 52 5.50 12.98 10.00
CA MET A 52 4.99 13.37 11.33
C MET A 52 4.46 12.18 12.15
N PHE A 53 4.10 11.08 11.49
CA PHE A 53 3.65 9.86 12.15
C PHE A 53 4.80 8.89 12.51
N LEU A 54 6.04 9.24 12.17
CA LEU A 54 7.22 8.51 12.65
C LEU A 54 7.54 8.97 14.08
N PRO A 55 7.60 8.07 15.06
CA PRO A 55 7.92 8.47 16.43
C PRO A 55 9.40 8.84 16.58
N ASP A 56 9.68 9.75 17.51
CA ASP A 56 11.04 10.24 17.77
C ASP A 56 11.95 9.16 18.39
N GLN A 57 11.42 8.25 19.22
CA GLN A 57 12.18 7.14 19.77
C GLN A 57 11.28 5.92 20.03
N SER A 58 11.75 4.74 19.62
CA SER A 58 11.18 3.46 20.06
C SER A 58 12.33 2.47 20.24
N THR A 59 12.44 1.89 21.43
CA THR A 59 13.50 0.92 21.74
C THR A 59 13.16 -0.50 21.28
N THR A 60 11.89 -0.79 20.98
CA THR A 60 11.41 -2.14 20.68
C THR A 60 10.79 -2.29 19.30
N LYS A 61 10.47 -1.19 18.61
CA LYS A 61 9.87 -1.21 17.27
C LYS A 61 10.74 -0.44 16.28
N LEU A 62 10.72 -0.93 15.04
CA LEU A 62 11.39 -0.26 13.93
C LEU A 62 10.55 0.94 13.49
N LYS A 63 11.22 2.06 13.21
CA LYS A 63 10.63 3.19 12.49
C LYS A 63 10.60 2.83 11.01
N VAL A 64 9.43 2.91 10.39
CA VAL A 64 9.26 2.52 8.99
C VAL A 64 8.53 3.60 8.22
N LEU A 65 9.10 3.96 7.07
CA LEU A 65 8.43 4.74 6.04
C LEU A 65 8.05 3.79 4.90
N MET A 66 6.76 3.62 4.68
CA MET A 66 6.25 2.90 3.51
C MET A 66 6.04 3.89 2.37
N ILE A 67 6.54 3.55 1.18
CA ILE A 67 6.37 4.31 -0.05
C ILE A 67 5.58 3.44 -1.02
N PHE A 68 4.34 3.84 -1.29
CA PHE A 68 3.44 3.15 -2.20
C PHE A 68 3.53 3.80 -3.59
N HIS A 69 3.80 2.98 -4.61
CA HIS A 69 3.91 3.39 -6.01
C HIS A 69 2.63 3.02 -6.75
N PHE A 70 1.94 4.01 -7.29
CA PHE A 70 0.74 3.84 -8.12
C PHE A 70 1.01 4.40 -9.51
N ASP A 71 1.65 3.62 -10.38
CA ASP A 71 2.06 4.07 -11.73
C ASP A 71 0.87 4.39 -12.64
N GLN A 72 -0.26 3.77 -12.36
CA GLN A 72 -1.55 4.00 -13.01
C GLN A 72 -2.60 4.38 -11.97
N PRO A 73 -3.70 5.03 -12.40
CA PRO A 73 -4.82 5.29 -11.50
C PRO A 73 -5.32 3.99 -10.87
N CYS A 74 -5.23 3.91 -9.55
CA CYS A 74 -5.63 2.76 -8.76
C CYS A 74 -6.98 3.05 -8.12
N SER A 75 -8.00 2.23 -8.45
CA SER A 75 -9.36 2.40 -7.92
C SER A 75 -9.47 2.08 -6.44
N THR A 76 -8.49 1.38 -5.86
CA THR A 76 -8.43 1.06 -4.43
C THR A 76 -7.52 2.00 -3.63
N ALA A 77 -6.98 3.05 -4.26
CA ALA A 77 -6.34 4.18 -3.58
C ALA A 77 -7.15 5.45 -3.85
N ILE A 78 -7.73 6.03 -2.80
CA ILE A 78 -8.74 7.09 -2.91
C ILE A 78 -8.20 8.41 -2.39
N ILE A 79 -8.30 9.46 -3.21
CA ILE A 79 -7.99 10.85 -2.83
C ILE A 79 -9.08 11.37 -1.87
N LEU A 80 -8.69 11.70 -0.64
CA LEU A 80 -9.58 12.26 0.38
C LEU A 80 -9.51 13.79 0.51
N PHE A 81 -8.46 14.42 -0.03
CA PHE A 81 -8.30 15.88 0.00
C PHE A 81 -8.93 16.56 -1.22
N GLY A 82 -9.00 17.89 -1.18
CA GLY A 82 -9.50 18.71 -2.28
C GLY A 82 -8.52 18.72 -3.46
N ASP A 83 -8.98 18.34 -4.64
CA ASP A 83 -8.22 18.49 -5.87
C ASP A 83 -8.79 19.68 -6.66
N LEU A 84 -8.03 20.78 -6.70
CA LEU A 84 -8.38 22.00 -7.43
C LEU A 84 -8.56 21.77 -8.93
N ALA A 85 -7.79 20.85 -9.53
CA ALA A 85 -7.89 20.54 -10.96
C ALA A 85 -9.15 19.73 -11.28
N LYS A 86 -9.55 18.81 -10.39
CA LYS A 86 -10.73 17.95 -10.57
C LYS A 86 -11.99 18.46 -9.85
N LYS A 87 -11.90 19.59 -9.14
CA LYS A 87 -12.97 20.16 -8.29
C LYS A 87 -13.53 19.13 -7.30
N LEU A 88 -12.68 18.28 -6.74
CA LEU A 88 -13.12 17.31 -5.75
C LEU A 88 -13.31 18.01 -4.40
N GLN A 89 -14.49 17.82 -3.79
CA GLN A 89 -14.70 18.25 -2.41
C GLN A 89 -13.75 17.47 -1.48
N CYS A 90 -13.07 18.18 -0.57
CA CYS A 90 -12.34 17.54 0.51
C CYS A 90 -13.30 16.76 1.41
N ILE A 91 -12.97 15.51 1.72
CA ILE A 91 -13.73 14.65 2.61
C ILE A 91 -12.92 14.25 3.85
N SER A 92 -11.62 14.54 3.87
CA SER A 92 -10.82 14.46 5.09
C SER A 92 -11.13 15.63 6.02
N LYS A 93 -11.04 15.40 7.33
CA LYS A 93 -11.10 16.47 8.34
C LYS A 93 -9.84 17.33 8.33
N PHE A 94 -8.75 16.82 7.75
CA PHE A 94 -7.43 17.46 7.74
C PHE A 94 -6.94 17.60 6.31
N GLU A 95 -7.47 18.60 5.58
CA GLU A 95 -7.17 18.80 4.15
C GLU A 95 -5.67 18.96 3.87
N GLY A 96 -4.93 19.59 4.78
CA GLY A 96 -3.49 19.81 4.67
C GLY A 96 -2.63 18.53 4.70
N GLU A 97 -3.19 17.39 5.08
CA GLU A 97 -2.48 16.11 5.12
C GLU A 97 -2.40 15.43 3.74
N GLN A 98 -3.11 15.95 2.72
CA GLN A 98 -3.19 15.35 1.39
C GLN A 98 -3.43 13.84 1.44
N GLU A 99 -4.42 13.45 2.24
CA GLU A 99 -4.65 12.07 2.61
C GLU A 99 -5.10 11.21 1.41
N ILE A 100 -4.42 10.07 1.24
CA ILE A 100 -4.76 8.98 0.33
C ILE A 100 -5.16 7.77 1.16
N LEU A 101 -6.41 7.34 1.01
CA LEU A 101 -6.93 6.15 1.67
C LEU A 101 -6.79 4.94 0.76
N ILE A 102 -5.95 4.00 1.17
CA ILE A 102 -5.80 2.70 0.52
C ILE A 102 -6.83 1.75 1.12
N LEU A 103 -7.69 1.19 0.27
CA LEU A 103 -8.77 0.27 0.67
C LEU A 103 -8.20 -1.11 1.03
N PRO A 104 -8.93 -1.92 1.83
CA PRO A 104 -8.62 -3.33 2.02
C PRO A 104 -8.50 -4.08 0.69
N GLN A 105 -7.74 -5.17 0.68
CA GLN A 105 -7.44 -6.02 -0.47
C GLN A 105 -6.66 -5.33 -1.60
N THR A 106 -6.09 -4.14 -1.36
CA THR A 106 -5.13 -3.57 -2.31
C THR A 106 -3.85 -4.37 -2.27
N ILE A 107 -3.39 -4.82 -3.44
CA ILE A 107 -2.26 -5.74 -3.60
C ILE A 107 -0.99 -4.96 -3.94
N PHE A 108 0.11 -5.31 -3.30
CA PHE A 108 1.42 -4.75 -3.56
C PHE A 108 2.48 -5.83 -3.69
N SER A 109 3.51 -5.57 -4.49
CA SER A 109 4.78 -6.28 -4.44
C SER A 109 5.84 -5.43 -3.74
N VAL A 110 6.74 -6.07 -2.99
CA VAL A 110 7.86 -5.37 -2.34
C VAL A 110 8.96 -5.18 -3.36
N MET A 111 9.27 -3.94 -3.72
CA MET A 111 10.30 -3.63 -4.73
C MET A 111 11.70 -3.58 -4.16
N LYS A 112 11.84 -2.92 -3.00
CA LYS A 112 13.11 -2.73 -2.31
C LYS A 112 12.88 -2.34 -0.86
N ILE A 113 13.88 -2.64 -0.04
CA ILE A 113 13.96 -2.22 1.36
C ILE A 113 15.30 -1.50 1.55
N GLU A 114 15.26 -0.30 2.11
CA GLU A 114 16.44 0.50 2.42
C GLU A 114 16.54 0.71 3.94
N LYS A 115 17.78 0.78 4.43
CA LYS A 115 18.08 1.03 5.84
C LYS A 115 18.90 2.31 5.91
N SER A 116 18.31 3.36 6.48
CA SER A 116 18.98 4.65 6.68
C SER A 116 19.92 4.59 7.88
N THR A 117 20.93 5.46 7.89
CA THR A 117 21.93 5.56 8.97
C THR A 117 21.33 5.99 10.31
N ASP A 118 20.17 6.65 10.30
CA ASP A 118 19.41 7.05 11.49
C ASP A 118 18.47 5.96 12.03
N GLY A 119 18.54 4.74 11.47
CA GLY A 119 17.71 3.61 11.86
C GLY A 119 16.33 3.57 11.21
N LEU A 120 15.98 4.55 10.37
CA LEU A 120 14.74 4.50 9.57
C LEU A 120 14.83 3.37 8.53
N GLN A 121 13.81 2.51 8.50
CA GLN A 121 13.63 1.53 7.45
C GLN A 121 12.67 2.09 6.40
N ILE A 122 12.99 1.94 5.12
CA ILE A 122 12.15 2.43 4.02
C ILE A 122 11.73 1.22 3.18
N ILE A 123 10.42 1.03 3.02
CA ILE A 123 9.86 -0.09 2.24
C ILE A 123 9.17 0.50 1.01
N HIS A 124 9.61 0.11 -0.18
CA HIS A 124 8.99 0.48 -1.44
C HIS A 124 8.03 -0.61 -1.90
N LEU A 125 6.79 -0.23 -2.16
CA LEU A 125 5.70 -1.12 -2.51
C LEU A 125 5.10 -0.71 -3.85
N GLN A 126 5.18 -1.58 -4.85
CA GLN A 126 4.52 -1.37 -6.13
C GLN A 126 3.07 -1.83 -6.04
N CYS A 127 2.12 -0.94 -6.31
CA CYS A 127 0.73 -1.34 -6.45
C CYS A 127 0.59 -2.19 -7.69
N TYR A 128 0.03 -3.38 -7.51
CA TYR A 128 -0.37 -4.24 -8.61
C TYR A 128 -1.81 -3.91 -8.98
N ASN A 129 -2.06 -3.51 -10.22
CA ASN A 129 -3.40 -3.09 -10.62
C ASN A 129 -4.35 -4.30 -10.60
N THR A 130 -5.41 -4.23 -9.80
CA THR A 130 -6.29 -5.37 -9.48
C THR A 130 -7.13 -5.85 -10.65
N ALA A 131 -7.29 -5.07 -11.73
CA ALA A 131 -8.15 -5.45 -12.86
C ALA A 131 -7.64 -6.70 -13.61
N SER A 132 -6.32 -6.83 -13.81
CA SER A 132 -5.70 -7.99 -14.45
C SER A 132 -5.50 -9.15 -13.47
N VAL A 133 -5.07 -8.85 -12.24
CA VAL A 133 -4.77 -9.90 -11.24
C VAL A 133 -6.03 -10.50 -10.60
N GLN A 134 -7.12 -9.75 -10.44
CA GLN A 134 -8.37 -10.39 -10.06
C GLN A 134 -8.77 -11.41 -11.13
N ALA A 135 -8.74 -11.07 -12.42
CA ALA A 135 -9.06 -12.02 -13.48
C ALA A 135 -8.16 -13.28 -13.42
N GLU A 136 -6.84 -13.13 -13.29
CA GLU A 136 -5.89 -14.26 -13.19
C GLU A 136 -6.07 -15.07 -11.90
N MET A 137 -6.18 -14.42 -10.73
CA MET A 137 -6.37 -15.13 -9.45
C MET A 137 -7.76 -15.79 -9.33
N TRP A 138 -8.79 -15.23 -9.97
CA TRP A 138 -10.11 -15.86 -10.08
C TRP A 138 -10.04 -17.07 -11.01
N GLU A 139 -9.36 -16.97 -12.16
CA GLU A 139 -9.18 -18.10 -13.08
C GLU A 139 -8.40 -19.27 -12.45
N ASP A 140 -7.30 -19.00 -11.74
CA ASP A 140 -6.51 -20.06 -11.10
C ASP A 140 -7.26 -20.75 -9.96
N ARG A 141 -8.02 -20.00 -9.15
CA ARG A 141 -8.88 -20.61 -8.12
C ARG A 141 -10.05 -21.36 -8.73
N TYR A 142 -10.63 -20.87 -9.83
CA TYR A 142 -11.75 -21.52 -10.49
C TYR A 142 -11.33 -22.83 -11.18
N LYS A 143 -10.16 -22.85 -11.84
CA LYS A 143 -9.55 -24.09 -12.36
C LYS A 143 -9.27 -25.09 -11.26
N SER A 144 -8.63 -24.67 -10.17
CA SER A 144 -8.41 -25.52 -8.99
C SER A 144 -9.72 -26.10 -8.42
N TYR A 145 -10.81 -25.34 -8.43
CA TYR A 145 -12.12 -25.82 -7.97
C TYR A 145 -12.76 -26.82 -8.95
N ILE A 146 -12.67 -26.56 -10.26
CA ILE A 146 -13.19 -27.47 -11.30
C ILE A 146 -12.41 -28.79 -11.30
N ASP A 147 -11.08 -28.73 -11.26
CA ASP A 147 -10.24 -29.93 -11.23
C ASP A 147 -10.51 -30.76 -9.96
N ALA A 148 -10.82 -30.12 -8.84
CA ALA A 148 -11.19 -30.82 -7.60
C ALA A 148 -12.62 -31.41 -7.61
N PHE A 149 -13.53 -30.91 -8.45
CA PHE A 149 -14.95 -31.32 -8.48
C PHE A 149 -15.32 -32.25 -9.64
N PHE A 150 -14.52 -32.30 -10.71
CA PHE A 150 -14.82 -33.08 -11.93
C PHE A 150 -13.78 -34.16 -12.24
N SER A 151 -12.90 -34.51 -11.29
CA SER A 151 -11.88 -35.56 -11.44
C SER A 151 -12.32 -36.96 -10.95
N ASP A 152 -13.62 -37.21 -10.80
CA ASP A 152 -14.19 -38.56 -10.58
C ASP A 152 -14.83 -39.13 -11.85
#